data_AF-A0A358J1N7-F1
#
_entry.id   AF-A0A358J1N7-F1
#
_cell.length_a   1.000
_cell.length_b   1.000
_cell.length_c   1.000
_cell.angle_alpha   90.00
_cell.angle_beta   90.00
_cell.angle_gamma   90.00
#
_symmetry.space_group_name_H-M   'P 1'
#
loop_
_entity.id
_entity.type
_entity.pdbx_description
1 polymer ?
#
loop_
_entity_poly.entity_id
_entity_poly.type
_entity_poly.pdbx_seq_one_letter_code
_entity_poly.pdbx_strand_id
1 'polypeptide(L)'
;MTDRAIRNLEHLRRTASTARVLNLLKVYDEHGDTEDWAERPMFRTPALNRALIIKHRLRRNETDAFPGRRQVATKIVVPIDSTDLKTGGRFIFVNQIGFERAMHEAFGVDADHPDLKTLRLMDRLPSLDPFLLREQLRRGSVDAAACYFALSEADLERMLEFVQSEIEPLVTLSVGDGVVAAGSTARMAAKILSTA
;
A
#
# COMPACT_ATOMS: atom_id res chain seq x y z
N MET A 1 15.51 21.00 -23.99
CA MET A 1 15.82 20.09 -22.86
C MET A 1 14.53 19.49 -22.37
N THR A 2 14.21 18.28 -22.80
CA THR A 2 12.94 17.62 -22.49
C THR A 2 13.04 16.99 -21.11
N ASP A 3 12.25 17.48 -20.16
CA ASP A 3 12.26 17.03 -18.77
C ASP A 3 11.89 15.54 -18.70
N ARG A 4 12.89 14.71 -18.37
CA ARG A 4 12.81 13.23 -18.42
C ARG A 4 11.97 12.66 -17.26
N ALA A 5 11.37 13.53 -16.44
CA ALA A 5 10.51 13.19 -15.30
C ALA A 5 9.04 12.96 -15.67
N ILE A 6 8.59 13.39 -16.85
CA ILE A 6 7.17 13.37 -17.23
C ILE A 6 6.86 12.09 -18.03
N ARG A 7 6.14 11.15 -17.40
CA ARG A 7 5.52 9.99 -18.08
C ARG A 7 4.01 10.11 -17.97
N ASN A 8 3.30 9.81 -19.05
CA ASN A 8 1.83 9.79 -19.09
C ASN A 8 1.28 8.77 -18.07
N LEU A 9 0.47 9.23 -17.11
CA LEU A 9 -0.15 8.39 -16.06
C LEU A 9 -1.65 8.12 -16.30
N GLU A 10 -2.21 8.47 -17.47
CA GLU A 10 -3.63 8.37 -17.80
C GLU A 10 -4.21 6.96 -17.60
N HIS A 11 -3.43 5.93 -17.95
CA HIS A 11 -3.82 4.53 -17.72
C HIS A 11 -3.88 4.15 -16.23
N LEU A 12 -3.06 4.78 -15.37
CA LEU A 12 -3.06 4.52 -13.94
C LEU A 12 -4.29 5.13 -13.26
N ARG A 13 -4.78 6.30 -13.71
CA ARG A 13 -5.98 6.93 -13.13
C ARG A 13 -7.21 6.03 -13.16
N ARG A 14 -7.45 5.37 -14.29
CA ARG A 14 -8.64 4.52 -14.51
C ARG A 14 -8.55 3.15 -13.83
N THR A 15 -7.33 2.70 -13.50
CA THR A 15 -7.12 1.35 -12.99
C THR A 15 -7.30 1.31 -11.47
N ALA A 16 -7.97 0.26 -10.98
CA ALA A 16 -8.13 -0.01 -9.55
C ALA A 16 -6.77 -0.26 -8.87
N SER A 17 -6.76 -0.15 -7.54
CA SER A 17 -5.61 -0.56 -6.74
C SER A 17 -5.30 -2.05 -6.97
N THR A 18 -4.01 -2.39 -7.06
CA THR A 18 -3.50 -3.74 -7.28
C THR A 18 -2.42 -4.05 -6.25
N ALA A 19 -1.96 -5.29 -6.20
CA ALA A 19 -0.83 -5.70 -5.36
C ALA A 19 0.46 -4.88 -5.58
N ARG A 20 0.59 -4.08 -6.63
CA ARG A 20 1.76 -3.23 -6.88
C ARG A 20 1.48 -1.74 -6.89
N VAL A 21 0.22 -1.33 -6.98
CA VAL A 21 -0.17 0.07 -7.14
C VAL A 21 -1.34 0.36 -6.23
N LEU A 22 -1.17 1.29 -5.29
CA LEU A 22 -2.25 1.89 -4.53
C LEU A 22 -2.59 3.24 -5.18
N ASN A 23 -3.82 3.36 -5.70
CA ASN A 23 -4.28 4.53 -6.43
C ASN A 23 -5.13 5.43 -5.51
N LEU A 24 -4.46 6.30 -4.74
CA LEU A 24 -5.17 7.17 -3.79
C LEU A 24 -5.94 8.28 -4.48
N LEU A 25 -5.53 8.65 -5.70
CA LEU A 25 -6.31 9.58 -6.53
C LEU A 25 -7.70 9.01 -6.83
N LYS A 26 -7.80 7.74 -7.21
CA LYS A 26 -9.09 7.08 -7.44
C LYS A 26 -9.92 6.96 -6.15
N VAL A 27 -9.28 6.61 -5.03
CA VAL A 27 -9.97 6.58 -3.72
C VAL A 27 -10.52 7.97 -3.37
N TYR A 28 -9.77 9.03 -3.63
CA TYR A 28 -10.24 10.40 -3.44
C TYR A 28 -11.39 10.76 -4.39
N ASP A 29 -11.29 10.40 -5.67
CA ASP A 29 -12.34 10.66 -6.66
C ASP A 29 -13.66 9.92 -6.31
N GLU A 30 -13.59 8.75 -5.67
CA GLU A 30 -14.76 7.94 -5.29
C GLU A 30 -15.30 8.22 -3.88
N HIS A 31 -14.43 8.59 -2.93
CA HIS A 31 -14.76 8.67 -1.50
C HIS A 31 -14.31 9.97 -0.81
N GLY A 32 -13.66 10.90 -1.50
CA GLY A 32 -13.06 12.11 -0.90
C GLY A 32 -14.07 13.04 -0.22
N ASP A 33 -15.34 12.95 -0.58
CA ASP A 33 -16.44 13.71 0.02
C ASP A 33 -17.17 12.93 1.14
N THR A 34 -16.70 11.73 1.50
CA THR A 34 -17.30 10.92 2.58
C THR A 34 -16.70 11.27 3.94
N GLU A 35 -17.52 11.16 4.99
CA GLU A 35 -17.12 11.44 6.36
C GLU A 35 -16.02 10.48 6.84
N ASP A 36 -16.12 9.17 6.57
CA ASP A 36 -15.12 8.17 6.99
C ASP A 36 -13.73 8.47 6.38
N TRP A 37 -13.67 8.93 5.12
CA TRP A 37 -12.42 9.36 4.50
C TRP A 37 -11.80 10.58 5.21
N ALA A 38 -12.63 11.54 5.59
CA ALA A 38 -12.19 12.77 6.25
C ALA A 38 -11.75 12.55 7.70
N GLU A 39 -12.45 11.69 8.44
CA GLU A 39 -12.16 11.37 9.84
C GLU A 39 -10.96 10.44 10.00
N ARG A 40 -10.78 9.48 9.07
CA ARG A 40 -9.75 8.44 9.15
C ARG A 40 -8.86 8.41 7.90
N PRO A 41 -8.14 9.50 7.60
CA PRO A 41 -7.30 9.57 6.42
C PRO A 41 -6.05 8.68 6.57
N MET A 42 -5.58 8.09 5.46
CA MET A 42 -4.34 7.28 5.46
C MET A 42 -3.10 8.12 5.78
N PHE A 43 -3.06 9.34 5.27
CA PHE A 43 -2.01 10.33 5.53
C PHE A 43 -2.61 11.59 6.13
N ARG A 44 -1.90 12.26 7.03
CA ARG A 44 -2.33 13.58 7.54
C ARG A 44 -2.14 14.67 6.48
N THR A 45 -1.16 14.50 5.59
CA THR A 45 -0.89 15.41 4.48
C THR A 45 -1.91 15.17 3.35
N PRO A 46 -2.79 16.13 3.02
CA PRO A 46 -3.85 15.92 2.02
C PRO A 46 -3.34 15.54 0.63
N ALA A 47 -2.19 16.12 0.22
CA ALA A 47 -1.58 15.83 -1.06
C ALA A 47 -1.11 14.37 -1.20
N LEU A 48 -0.72 13.71 -0.10
CA LEU A 48 -0.35 12.29 -0.12
C LEU A 48 -1.57 11.39 -0.34
N ASN A 49 -2.75 11.76 0.17
CA ASN A 49 -4.00 11.05 -0.11
C ASN A 49 -4.51 11.24 -1.55
N ARG A 50 -3.77 11.95 -2.40
CA ARG A 50 -4.05 12.10 -3.84
C ARG A 50 -2.88 11.62 -4.72
N ALA A 51 -1.95 10.87 -4.14
CA ALA A 51 -0.79 10.33 -4.83
C ALA A 51 -1.03 8.90 -5.38
N LEU A 52 -0.08 8.40 -6.18
CA LEU A 52 0.03 6.97 -6.48
C LEU A 52 1.20 6.39 -5.69
N ILE A 53 0.97 5.29 -4.97
CA ILE A 53 2.02 4.55 -4.26
C ILE A 53 2.30 3.26 -5.01
N ILE A 54 3.55 3.02 -5.40
CA ILE A 54 3.91 1.96 -6.34
C ILE A 54 5.07 1.11 -5.82
N LYS A 55 4.93 -0.21 -5.86
CA LYS A 55 6.03 -1.18 -5.71
C LYS A 55 6.81 -1.27 -7.01
N HIS A 56 7.87 -0.47 -7.06
CA HIS A 56 8.67 -0.24 -8.25
C HIS A 56 9.93 -1.10 -8.26
N ARG A 57 10.14 -1.86 -9.34
CA ARG A 57 11.40 -2.57 -9.56
C ARG A 57 12.42 -1.55 -10.04
N LEU A 58 13.46 -1.33 -9.24
CA LEU A 58 14.51 -0.36 -9.53
C LEU A 58 15.25 -0.75 -10.80
N ARG A 59 15.46 0.25 -11.66
CA ARG A 59 16.32 0.16 -12.84
C ARG A 59 17.76 0.40 -12.42
N ARG A 60 18.70 -0.01 -13.27
CA ARG A 60 20.15 0.14 -13.02
C ARG A 60 20.56 1.57 -12.65
N ASN A 61 19.91 2.58 -13.24
CA ASN A 61 20.20 3.98 -12.99
C ASN A 61 19.43 4.58 -11.79
N GLU A 62 18.59 3.79 -11.12
CA GLU A 62 17.81 4.19 -9.94
C GLU A 62 18.37 3.58 -8.66
N THR A 63 19.22 2.54 -8.76
CA THR A 63 19.81 1.88 -7.59
C THR A 63 20.75 2.79 -6.80
N ASP A 64 21.45 3.70 -7.47
CA ASP A 64 22.42 4.61 -6.86
C ASP A 64 21.74 5.69 -5.98
N ALA A 65 20.41 5.80 -6.06
CA ALA A 65 19.63 6.67 -5.19
C ALA A 65 19.50 6.13 -3.75
N PHE A 66 20.03 4.94 -3.45
CA PHE A 66 19.88 4.29 -2.14
C PHE A 66 21.24 3.94 -1.52
N PRO A 67 21.36 3.99 -0.18
CA PRO A 67 22.60 3.66 0.52
C PRO A 67 22.97 2.16 0.51
N GLY A 68 22.19 1.31 -0.17
CA GLY A 68 22.41 -0.14 -0.20
C GLY A 68 21.76 -0.82 -1.39
N ARG A 69 22.08 -2.11 -1.59
CA ARG A 69 21.54 -2.89 -2.71
C ARG A 69 20.05 -3.15 -2.49
N ARG A 70 19.22 -2.63 -3.40
CA ARG A 70 17.78 -2.76 -3.38
C ARG A 70 17.26 -3.08 -4.77
N GLN A 71 16.34 -4.04 -4.87
CA GLN A 71 15.71 -4.39 -6.16
C GLN A 71 14.31 -3.79 -6.32
N VAL A 72 13.57 -3.62 -5.23
CA VAL A 72 12.22 -3.06 -5.23
C VAL A 72 12.16 -1.95 -4.19
N ALA A 73 11.63 -0.79 -4.58
CA ALA A 73 11.40 0.35 -3.70
C ALA A 73 9.96 0.85 -3.82
N THR A 74 9.50 1.56 -2.81
CA THR A 74 8.19 2.23 -2.86
C THR A 74 8.35 3.61 -3.45
N LYS A 75 7.64 3.84 -4.56
CA LYS A 75 7.65 5.08 -5.32
C LYS A 75 6.36 5.83 -5.05
N ILE A 76 6.48 7.07 -4.59
CA ILE A 76 5.39 8.02 -4.43
C ILE A 76 5.37 8.86 -5.70
N VAL A 77 4.25 8.84 -6.43
CA VAL A 77 4.07 9.69 -7.62
C VAL A 77 2.98 10.70 -7.33
N VAL A 78 3.35 11.97 -7.42
CA VAL A 78 2.43 13.10 -7.26
C VAL A 78 2.14 13.65 -8.65
N PRO A 79 0.89 13.58 -9.11
CA PRO A 79 0.47 14.29 -10.31
C PRO A 79 0.83 15.77 -10.26
N ILE A 80 1.37 16.33 -11.34
CA ILE A 80 1.57 17.78 -11.46
C ILE A 80 0.21 18.48 -11.49
N ASP A 81 -0.75 17.86 -12.17
CA ASP A 81 -2.15 18.23 -12.18
C ASP A 81 -2.97 16.98 -11.86
N SER A 82 -3.77 17.02 -10.80
CA SER A 82 -4.65 15.91 -10.41
C SER A 82 -5.80 15.69 -11.42
N THR A 83 -6.12 16.71 -12.21
CA THR A 83 -7.14 16.69 -13.26
C THR A 83 -6.57 16.29 -14.62
N ASP A 84 -5.30 16.62 -14.90
CA ASP A 84 -4.58 16.21 -16.12
C ASP A 84 -3.24 15.49 -15.84
N LEU A 85 -3.31 14.16 -15.81
CA LEU A 85 -2.14 13.30 -15.64
C LEU A 85 -1.18 13.25 -16.85
N LYS A 86 -1.52 13.89 -17.98
CA LYS A 86 -0.66 13.94 -19.18
C LYS A 86 0.52 14.90 -18.99
N THR A 87 0.38 15.89 -18.12
CA THR A 87 1.46 16.80 -17.72
C THR A 87 2.59 16.06 -16.99
N GLY A 88 2.33 14.84 -16.50
CA GLY A 88 3.27 13.99 -15.78
C GLY A 88 3.10 14.05 -14.27
N GLY A 89 4.09 13.51 -13.56
CA GLY A 89 4.11 13.50 -12.11
C GLY A 89 5.53 13.58 -11.59
N ARG A 90 5.70 14.33 -10.49
CA ARG A 90 6.94 14.26 -9.70
C ARG A 90 6.94 12.95 -8.93
N PHE A 91 8.12 12.42 -8.64
CA PHE A 91 8.21 11.22 -7.83
C PHE A 91 9.33 11.28 -6.83
N ILE A 92 9.13 10.55 -5.73
CA ILE A 92 10.09 10.35 -4.65
C ILE A 92 10.08 8.86 -4.32
N PHE A 93 11.25 8.27 -4.10
CA PHE A 93 11.35 6.94 -3.53
C PHE A 93 11.47 7.00 -2.01
N VAL A 94 10.71 6.15 -1.31
CA VAL A 94 10.82 6.01 0.13
C VAL A 94 12.21 5.48 0.49
N ASN A 95 12.87 6.12 1.45
CA ASN A 95 14.23 5.82 1.91
C ASN A 95 15.34 6.00 0.85
N GLN A 96 15.13 6.83 -0.18
CA GLN A 96 16.24 7.31 -1.01
C GLN A 96 17.19 8.22 -0.20
N ILE A 97 18.40 8.42 -0.71
CA ILE A 97 19.34 9.42 -0.17
C ILE A 97 18.67 10.80 -0.25
N GLY A 98 18.59 11.49 0.89
CA GLY A 98 17.88 12.77 1.01
C GLY A 98 16.36 12.68 1.01
N PHE A 99 15.77 11.51 1.33
CA PHE A 99 14.32 11.29 1.35
C PHE A 99 13.56 12.33 2.17
N GLU A 100 13.99 12.62 3.40
CA GLU A 100 13.30 13.58 4.28
C GLU A 100 13.31 15.00 3.69
N ARG A 101 14.45 15.43 3.14
CA ARG A 101 14.56 16.71 2.43
C ARG A 101 13.62 16.77 1.22
N ALA A 102 13.56 15.70 0.41
CA ALA A 102 12.67 15.63 -0.73
C ALA A 102 11.18 15.67 -0.32
N MET A 103 10.82 15.06 0.80
CA MET A 103 9.47 15.09 1.35
C MET A 103 9.08 16.48 1.86
N HIS A 104 10.01 17.17 2.55
CA HIS A 104 9.80 18.55 2.97
C HIS A 104 9.63 19.48 1.76
N GLU A 105 10.52 19.38 0.76
CA GLU A 105 10.46 20.22 -0.46
C GLU A 105 9.17 19.98 -1.28
N ALA A 106 8.68 18.74 -1.35
CA ALA A 106 7.51 18.40 -2.17
C ALA A 106 6.16 18.59 -1.45
N PHE A 107 6.12 18.40 -0.13
CA PHE A 107 4.87 18.32 0.63
C PHE A 107 4.84 19.16 1.92
N GLY A 108 5.96 19.79 2.31
CA GLY A 108 6.08 20.45 3.62
C GLY A 108 6.10 19.46 4.79
N VAL A 109 6.49 18.21 4.55
CA VAL A 109 6.50 17.14 5.56
C VAL A 109 7.88 17.06 6.22
N ASP A 110 7.93 17.38 7.51
CA ASP A 110 9.16 17.34 8.32
C ASP A 110 9.56 15.91 8.72
N ALA A 111 10.82 15.75 9.16
CA ALA A 111 11.44 14.45 9.46
C ALA A 111 10.74 13.63 10.56
N ASP A 112 10.09 14.31 11.50
CA ASP A 112 9.34 13.72 12.62
C ASP A 112 7.85 13.50 12.28
N HIS A 113 7.40 13.94 11.11
CA HIS A 113 5.99 13.86 10.73
C HIS A 113 5.51 12.40 10.61
N PRO A 114 4.32 12.06 11.16
CA PRO A 114 3.80 10.68 11.16
C PRO A 114 3.70 10.03 9.76
N ASP A 115 3.45 10.81 8.72
CA ASP A 115 3.33 10.27 7.36
C ASP A 115 4.62 9.62 6.86
N LEU A 116 5.80 10.06 7.32
CA LEU A 116 7.06 9.39 7.00
C LEU A 116 7.10 7.98 7.58
N LYS A 117 6.57 7.79 8.79
CA LYS A 117 6.41 6.47 9.41
C LYS A 117 5.45 5.61 8.57
N THR A 118 4.30 6.15 8.17
CA THR A 118 3.33 5.47 7.29
C THR A 118 3.98 5.02 5.98
N LEU A 119 4.69 5.91 5.29
CA LEU A 119 5.40 5.60 4.05
C LEU A 119 6.47 4.52 4.25
N ARG A 120 7.22 4.56 5.36
CA ARG A 120 8.22 3.55 5.71
C ARG A 120 7.59 2.20 6.05
N LEU A 121 6.42 2.16 6.68
CA LEU A 121 5.66 0.94 6.93
C LEU A 121 5.25 0.28 5.61
N MET A 122 4.66 1.08 4.72
CA MET A 122 4.32 0.64 3.37
C MET A 122 5.57 0.15 2.65
N ASP A 123 6.71 0.81 2.81
CA ASP A 123 7.94 0.48 2.09
C ASP A 123 8.51 -0.91 2.40
N ARG A 124 8.28 -1.39 3.62
CA ARG A 124 8.69 -2.73 4.06
C ARG A 124 7.83 -3.85 3.49
N LEU A 125 6.64 -3.53 2.97
CA LEU A 125 5.75 -4.54 2.42
C LEU A 125 6.28 -5.13 1.10
N PRO A 126 6.10 -6.44 0.86
CA PRO A 126 6.42 -7.06 -0.43
C PRO A 126 5.44 -6.62 -1.53
N SER A 127 4.18 -6.35 -1.18
CA SER A 127 3.11 -5.90 -2.08
C SER A 127 2.24 -4.83 -1.39
N LEU A 128 1.41 -4.15 -2.16
CA LEU A 128 0.34 -3.26 -1.68
C LEU A 128 -1.01 -3.97 -1.73
N ASP A 129 -1.00 -5.29 -1.53
CA ASP A 129 -2.22 -6.03 -1.35
C ASP A 129 -3.03 -5.41 -0.18
N PRO A 130 -4.35 -5.22 -0.33
CA PRO A 130 -5.20 -4.59 0.67
C PRO A 130 -5.04 -5.13 2.09
N PHE A 131 -4.89 -6.44 2.25
CA PHE A 131 -4.81 -7.08 3.56
C PHE A 131 -3.47 -6.84 4.21
N LEU A 132 -2.38 -7.08 3.47
CA LEU A 132 -1.03 -6.81 3.96
C LEU A 132 -0.86 -5.32 4.28
N LEU A 133 -1.42 -4.44 3.45
CA LEU A 133 -1.38 -3.01 3.68
C LEU A 133 -2.15 -2.62 4.94
N ARG A 134 -3.42 -3.03 5.06
CA ARG A 134 -4.26 -2.74 6.23
C ARG A 134 -3.62 -3.23 7.51
N GLU A 135 -3.15 -4.46 7.51
CA GLU A 135 -2.57 -5.07 8.70
C GLU A 135 -1.27 -4.38 9.12
N GLN A 136 -0.40 -4.06 8.17
CA GLN A 136 0.84 -3.36 8.45
C GLN A 136 0.61 -1.92 8.96
N LEU A 137 -0.41 -1.23 8.44
CA LEU A 137 -0.81 0.09 8.93
C LEU A 137 -1.40 0.01 10.34
N ARG A 138 -2.28 -0.96 10.61
CA ARG A 138 -2.87 -1.21 11.93
C ARG A 138 -1.80 -1.45 13.00
N ARG A 139 -0.82 -2.32 12.73
CA ARG A 139 0.36 -2.54 13.61
C ARG A 139 1.19 -1.28 13.82
N GLY A 140 1.20 -0.41 12.82
CA GLY A 140 1.84 0.90 12.86
C GLY A 140 1.08 1.98 13.63
N SER A 141 -0.09 1.66 14.19
CA SER A 141 -1.04 2.60 14.79
C SER A 141 -1.60 3.62 13.79
N VAL A 142 -1.77 3.20 12.54
CA VAL A 142 -2.43 3.98 11.48
C VAL A 142 -3.76 3.29 11.17
N ASP A 143 -4.85 3.88 11.65
CA ASP A 143 -6.21 3.41 11.42
C ASP A 143 -6.86 4.20 10.28
N ALA A 144 -6.66 3.73 9.04
CA ALA A 144 -7.23 4.36 7.85
C ALA A 144 -8.62 3.79 7.54
N ALA A 145 -9.47 4.61 6.94
CA ALA A 145 -10.82 4.24 6.49
C ALA A 145 -10.81 3.02 5.54
N ALA A 146 -11.92 2.28 5.52
CA ALA A 146 -12.04 1.05 4.73
C ALA A 146 -11.91 1.31 3.21
N CYS A 147 -12.34 2.49 2.76
CA CYS A 147 -12.29 2.92 1.35
C CYS A 147 -10.88 2.89 0.75
N TYR A 148 -9.83 3.04 1.57
CA TYR A 148 -8.44 2.99 1.08
C TYR A 148 -7.98 1.59 0.68
N PHE A 149 -8.63 0.55 1.17
CA PHE A 149 -8.23 -0.83 0.93
C PHE A 149 -9.03 -1.47 -0.20
N ALA A 150 -10.08 -0.82 -0.71
CA ALA A 150 -10.99 -1.40 -1.72
C ALA A 150 -11.47 -2.82 -1.35
N LEU A 151 -11.57 -3.09 -0.04
CA LEU A 151 -12.03 -4.37 0.50
C LEU A 151 -13.54 -4.32 0.58
N SER A 152 -14.23 -5.06 -0.28
CA SER A 152 -15.60 -5.45 0.03
C SER A 152 -15.57 -6.57 1.08
N GLU A 153 -16.62 -6.70 1.90
CA GLU A 153 -16.74 -7.82 2.85
C GLU A 153 -16.67 -9.19 2.12
N ALA A 154 -17.22 -9.26 0.90
CA ALA A 154 -17.16 -10.44 0.05
C ALA A 154 -15.74 -10.78 -0.46
N ASP A 155 -14.86 -9.79 -0.65
CA ASP A 155 -13.45 -10.04 -0.99
C ASP A 155 -12.67 -10.58 0.21
N LEU A 156 -13.06 -10.14 1.42
CA LEU A 156 -12.51 -10.63 2.67
C LEU A 156 -12.89 -12.09 2.90
N GLU A 157 -14.17 -12.45 2.74
CA GLU A 157 -14.64 -13.84 2.84
C GLU A 157 -14.03 -14.76 1.79
N ARG A 158 -13.88 -14.32 0.54
CA ARG A 158 -13.25 -15.14 -0.51
C ARG A 158 -11.77 -15.39 -0.25
N MET A 159 -11.05 -14.41 0.29
CA MET A 159 -9.64 -14.57 0.63
C MET A 159 -9.45 -15.44 1.89
N LEU A 160 -10.20 -15.14 2.96
CA LEU A 160 -10.88 -16.13 3.81
C LEU A 160 -10.68 -17.60 3.45
N GLU A 161 -11.59 -18.04 2.60
CA GLU A 161 -11.74 -19.40 2.12
C GLU A 161 -10.50 -19.87 1.37
N PHE A 162 -9.91 -19.04 0.52
CA PHE A 162 -8.71 -19.39 -0.25
C PHE A 162 -7.51 -19.72 0.66
N VAL A 163 -7.24 -18.88 1.67
CA VAL A 163 -6.13 -19.14 2.61
C VAL A 163 -6.41 -20.40 3.43
N GLN A 164 -7.67 -20.63 3.83
CA GLN A 164 -8.04 -21.85 4.54
C GLN A 164 -7.80 -23.10 3.68
N SER A 165 -8.21 -23.08 2.40
CA SER A 165 -7.99 -24.22 1.49
C SER A 165 -6.52 -24.50 1.21
N GLU A 166 -5.67 -23.49 1.16
CA GLU A 166 -4.22 -23.66 0.92
C GLU A 166 -3.47 -24.18 2.16
N ILE A 167 -3.94 -23.82 3.37
CA ILE A 167 -3.32 -24.23 4.64
C ILE A 167 -3.85 -25.58 5.13
N GLU A 168 -5.06 -25.98 4.74
CA GLU A 168 -5.70 -27.24 5.14
C GLU A 168 -4.83 -28.49 4.89
N PRO A 169 -4.14 -28.66 3.74
CA PRO A 169 -3.23 -29.78 3.53
C PRO A 169 -2.05 -29.77 4.51
N LEU A 170 -1.49 -28.58 4.81
CA LEU A 170 -0.37 -28.45 5.74
C LEU A 170 -0.79 -28.79 7.18
N VAL A 171 -1.98 -28.38 7.59
CA VAL A 171 -2.54 -28.70 8.92
C VAL A 171 -2.84 -30.20 9.01
N THR A 172 -3.44 -30.79 7.98
CA THR A 172 -3.76 -32.23 7.93
C THR A 172 -2.50 -33.08 8.05
N LEU A 173 -1.42 -32.70 7.35
CA LEU A 173 -0.11 -33.35 7.46
C LEU A 173 0.53 -33.20 8.84
N SER A 174 0.26 -32.09 9.53
CA SER A 174 0.87 -31.78 10.84
C SER A 174 0.13 -32.43 12.02
N VAL A 175 -1.18 -32.67 11.89
CA VAL A 175 -2.05 -33.17 12.97
C VAL A 175 -2.18 -34.70 12.95
N GLY A 176 -1.83 -35.35 11.84
CA GLY A 176 -1.92 -36.81 11.68
C GLY A 176 -3.34 -37.29 11.40
N ASP A 177 -3.43 -38.41 10.67
CA ASP A 177 -4.62 -38.92 9.96
C ASP A 177 -5.72 -39.50 10.87
N GLY A 178 -6.11 -38.78 11.93
CA GLY A 178 -6.97 -39.35 12.98
C GLY A 178 -7.89 -38.42 13.76
N VAL A 179 -7.83 -37.09 13.61
CA VAL A 179 -8.79 -36.20 14.28
C VAL A 179 -9.21 -35.05 13.38
N VAL A 180 -10.02 -35.37 12.36
CA VAL A 180 -10.82 -34.35 11.67
C VAL A 180 -11.99 -33.99 12.58
N ALA A 181 -11.75 -33.10 13.55
CA ALA A 181 -12.82 -32.28 14.09
C ALA A 181 -12.96 -31.10 13.13
N ALA A 182 -14.04 -31.07 12.33
CA ALA A 182 -14.37 -30.10 11.29
C ALA A 182 -14.45 -28.61 11.74
N GLY A 183 -13.90 -28.25 12.90
CA GLY A 183 -13.72 -26.89 13.40
C GLY A 183 -12.29 -26.54 13.82
N SER A 184 -11.32 -27.45 13.69
CA SER A 184 -9.91 -27.21 14.05
C SER A 184 -9.23 -26.21 13.10
N THR A 185 -9.39 -26.41 11.79
CA THR A 185 -8.79 -25.58 10.74
C THR A 185 -9.33 -24.15 10.77
N ALA A 186 -10.66 -23.98 10.89
CA ALA A 186 -11.30 -22.67 11.00
C ALA A 186 -10.87 -21.91 12.28
N ARG A 187 -10.76 -22.59 13.42
CA ARG A 187 -10.26 -21.98 14.67
C ARG A 187 -8.79 -21.59 14.57
N MET A 188 -7.97 -22.38 13.87
CA MET A 188 -6.55 -22.10 13.70
C MET A 188 -6.32 -20.95 12.72
N ALA A 189 -7.04 -20.91 11.61
CA ALA A 189 -7.07 -19.77 10.69
C ALA A 189 -7.51 -18.49 11.43
N ALA A 190 -8.61 -18.55 12.18
CA ALA A 190 -9.08 -17.42 13.00
C ALA A 190 -8.03 -16.97 14.02
N LYS A 191 -7.31 -17.89 14.67
CA LYS A 191 -6.20 -17.54 15.60
C LYS A 191 -5.00 -16.92 14.90
N ILE A 192 -4.62 -17.39 13.71
CA ILE A 192 -3.52 -16.79 12.92
C ILE A 192 -3.88 -15.36 12.54
N LEU A 193 -5.16 -15.10 12.26
CA LEU A 193 -5.67 -13.77 11.89
C LEU A 193 -5.91 -12.87 13.10
N SER A 194 -6.23 -13.43 14.27
CA SER A 194 -6.56 -12.66 15.49
C SER A 194 -5.37 -12.36 16.38
N THR A 195 -4.26 -13.11 16.25
CA THR A 195 -3.09 -13.00 17.15
C THR A 195 -1.85 -12.39 16.47
N ALA A 196 -2.03 -11.78 15.31
CA ALA A 196 -0.97 -11.15 14.54
C ALA A 196 -1.06 -9.62 14.60
#